data_AF-A0A962VU95-F1
#
_entry.id   AF-A0A962VU95-F1
#
_cell.length_a   1.000
_cell.length_b   1.000
_cell.length_c   1.000
_cell.angle_alpha   90.00
_cell.angle_beta   90.00
_cell.angle_gamma   90.00
#
_symmetry.space_group_name_H-M   'P 1'
#
loop_
_entity.id
_entity.type
_entity.pdbx_description
1 polymer ?
#
loop_
_entity_poly.entity_id
_entity_poly.type
_entity_poly.pdbx_seq_one_letter_code
_entity_poly.pdbx_strand_id
1 'polypeptide(L)'
;MSLEDLFCDVDEFRQVFLPAWHRQLLTEGTRQRRRASRLTLSEIMTILIYFHRARYRNFKAFYLLPVCPHCRGEFPNLLSDNRFVALIPTARMPLCIYLHTRRGEDTGIAFIDATSLVV
;
A
#
# COMPACT_ATOMS: atom_id res chain seq x y z
N MET A 1 -2.25 -10.85 12.05
CA MET A 1 -1.80 -9.46 12.04
C MET A 1 -3.03 -8.58 11.89
N SER A 2 -3.31 -7.75 12.90
CA SER A 2 -4.44 -6.81 12.90
C SER A 2 -4.22 -5.70 11.87
N LEU A 3 -5.23 -4.85 11.67
CA LEU A 3 -5.10 -3.65 10.82
C LEU A 3 -4.11 -2.65 11.42
N GLU A 4 -4.13 -2.48 12.74
CA GLU A 4 -3.22 -1.61 13.50
C GLU A 4 -1.78 -2.10 13.43
N ASP A 5 -1.56 -3.40 13.63
CA ASP A 5 -0.22 -4.01 13.51
C ASP A 5 0.33 -3.76 12.10
N LEU A 6 -0.51 -3.97 11.08
CA LEU A 6 -0.14 -3.76 9.68
C LEU A 6 0.22 -2.30 9.43
N PHE A 7 -0.57 -1.37 9.96
CA PHE A 7 -0.28 0.04 9.83
C PHE A 7 1.06 0.42 10.49
N CYS A 8 1.31 -0.05 11.72
CA CYS A 8 2.56 0.21 12.43
C CYS A 8 3.77 -0.31 11.64
N ASP A 9 3.71 -1.55 11.17
CA ASP A 9 4.78 -2.17 10.38
C ASP A 9 5.07 -1.42 9.07
N VAL A 10 4.02 -0.97 8.39
CA VAL A 10 4.12 -0.18 7.15
C VAL A 10 4.67 1.22 7.45
N ASP A 11 4.27 1.84 8.56
CA ASP A 11 4.73 3.18 8.92
C ASP A 11 6.20 3.20 9.32
N GLU A 12 6.66 2.22 10.10
CA GLU A 12 8.08 2.03 10.41
C GLU A 12 8.91 1.88 9.12
N PHE A 13 8.44 1.06 8.18
CA PHE A 13 9.06 0.96 6.86
C PHE A 13 9.10 2.32 6.14
N ARG A 14 7.99 3.07 6.11
CA ARG A 14 7.91 4.38 5.46
C ARG A 14 8.94 5.36 6.03
N GLN A 15 9.12 5.39 7.35
CA GLN A 15 10.02 6.31 8.03
C GLN A 15 11.48 6.13 7.57
N VAL A 16 11.90 4.89 7.32
CA VAL A 16 13.23 4.57 6.78
C VAL A 16 13.29 4.75 5.27
N PHE A 17 12.25 4.30 4.56
CA PHE A 17 12.21 4.25 3.11
C PHE A 17 12.17 5.64 2.46
N LEU A 18 11.29 6.54 2.91
CA LEU A 18 11.08 7.83 2.23
C LEU A 18 12.33 8.72 2.17
N PRO A 19 13.11 8.89 3.26
CA PRO A 19 14.36 9.65 3.20
C PRO A 19 15.37 9.06 2.21
N ALA A 20 15.53 7.73 2.21
CA ALA A 20 16.44 7.04 1.28
C ALA A 20 15.98 7.18 -0.17
N TRP A 21 14.68 6.96 -0.42
CA TRP A 21 14.06 7.10 -1.73
C TRP A 21 14.25 8.50 -2.30
N HIS A 22 13.97 9.55 -1.51
CA HIS A 22 14.12 10.93 -1.96
C HIS A 22 15.56 11.31 -2.31
N ARG A 23 16.57 10.69 -1.67
CA ARG A 23 17.99 10.89 -2.02
C ARG A 23 18.38 10.24 -3.33
N GLN A 24 17.70 9.16 -3.73
CA GLN A 24 17.98 8.42 -4.96
C GLN A 24 17.21 8.95 -6.18
N LEU A 25 16.16 9.75 -5.98
CA LEU A 25 15.38 10.31 -7.07
C LEU A 25 16.20 11.30 -7.89
N LEU A 26 16.30 11.04 -9.20
CA LEU A 26 16.85 11.99 -10.15
C LEU A 26 15.95 13.22 -10.26
N THR A 27 16.56 14.40 -10.29
CA THR A 27 15.86 15.65 -10.56
C THR A 27 15.86 15.91 -12.06
N GLU A 28 14.68 16.00 -12.67
CA GLU A 28 14.50 16.39 -14.10
C GLU A 28 14.88 17.86 -14.38
N GLY A 29 15.34 18.63 -13.38
CA GLY A 29 15.62 20.07 -13.50
C GLY A 29 14.38 20.95 -13.66
N THR A 30 13.21 20.38 -13.93
CA THR A 30 11.93 21.07 -13.97
C THR A 30 11.25 21.06 -12.60
N ARG A 31 10.61 22.18 -12.25
CA ARG A 31 9.87 22.30 -10.98
C ARG A 31 8.59 21.46 -11.06
N GLN A 32 8.64 20.24 -10.55
CA GLN A 32 7.44 19.43 -10.39
C GLN A 32 6.65 19.83 -9.14
N ARG A 33 5.32 19.89 -9.28
CA ARG A 33 4.43 20.22 -8.16
C ARG A 33 4.27 19.02 -7.23
N ARG A 34 4.81 19.11 -6.02
CA ARG A 34 4.56 18.13 -4.94
C ARG A 34 3.37 18.59 -4.09
N ARG A 35 2.23 17.90 -4.22
CA ARG A 35 1.06 18.12 -3.34
C ARG A 35 0.97 17.02 -2.30
N ALA A 36 0.83 17.39 -1.03
CA ALA A 36 0.41 16.45 -0.01
C ALA A 36 -1.02 15.97 -0.30
N SER A 37 -1.24 14.66 -0.15
CA SER A 37 -2.56 14.05 -0.12
C SER A 37 -3.12 14.10 1.31
N ARG A 38 -4.44 13.98 1.46
CA ARG A 38 -5.08 13.82 2.78
C ARG A 38 -4.76 12.46 3.42
N LEU A 39 -4.45 11.46 2.59
CA LEU A 39 -3.92 10.18 3.03
C LEU A 39 -2.41 10.16 2.85
N THR A 40 -1.73 9.73 3.88
CA THR A 40 -0.31 9.42 3.92
C THR A 40 0.00 8.17 3.08
N LEU A 41 1.28 7.96 2.78
CA LEU A 41 1.72 6.75 2.07
C LEU A 41 1.41 5.49 2.88
N SER A 42 1.58 5.54 4.20
CA SER A 42 1.32 4.39 5.09
C SER A 42 -0.15 3.99 5.04
N GLU A 43 -1.07 4.95 5.11
CA GLU A 43 -2.50 4.67 5.01
C GLU A 43 -2.85 4.07 3.64
N ILE A 44 -2.33 4.63 2.55
CA ILE A 44 -2.58 4.12 1.19
C ILE A 44 -2.06 2.68 1.05
N MET A 45 -0.82 2.43 1.48
CA MET A 45 -0.21 1.09 1.44
C MET A 45 -0.99 0.10 2.31
N THR A 46 -1.38 0.49 3.52
CA THR A 46 -2.15 -0.35 4.45
C THR A 46 -3.49 -0.75 3.85
N ILE A 47 -4.23 0.19 3.26
CA ILE A 47 -5.52 -0.09 2.59
C ILE A 47 -5.34 -1.06 1.42
N LEU A 48 -4.27 -0.90 0.62
CA LEU A 48 -3.98 -1.80 -0.50
C LEU A 48 -3.59 -3.21 -0.03
N ILE A 49 -2.75 -3.34 0.99
CA ILE A 49 -2.40 -4.66 1.55
C ILE A 49 -3.64 -5.31 2.16
N TYR A 50 -4.46 -4.53 2.87
CA TYR A 50 -5.70 -5.01 3.47
C TYR A 50 -6.70 -5.47 2.41
N PHE A 51 -6.81 -4.79 1.27
CA PHE A 51 -7.60 -5.23 0.13
C PHE A 51 -7.21 -6.65 -0.32
N HIS A 52 -5.90 -6.89 -0.50
CA HIS A 52 -5.40 -8.20 -0.90
C HIS A 52 -5.68 -9.28 0.15
N ARG A 53 -5.52 -8.96 1.45
CA ARG A 53 -5.82 -9.90 2.55
C ARG A 53 -7.32 -10.21 2.69
N ALA A 54 -8.18 -9.23 2.40
CA ALA A 54 -9.63 -9.39 2.47
C ALA A 54 -10.22 -10.22 1.31
N ARG A 55 -9.41 -10.55 0.28
CA ARG A 55 -9.77 -11.41 -0.87
C ARG A 55 -10.98 -10.90 -1.69
N TYR A 56 -11.24 -9.60 -1.67
CA TYR A 56 -12.25 -8.99 -2.54
C TYR A 56 -11.77 -9.01 -4.00
N ARG A 57 -12.67 -9.34 -4.93
CA ARG A 57 -12.36 -9.29 -6.38
C ARG A 57 -12.34 -7.86 -6.93
N ASN A 58 -13.14 -6.97 -6.37
CA ASN A 58 -13.32 -5.60 -6.84
C ASN A 58 -12.89 -4.60 -5.76
N PHE A 59 -11.90 -3.78 -6.07
CA PHE A 59 -11.39 -2.75 -5.16
C PHE A 59 -12.48 -1.76 -4.74
N LYS A 60 -13.34 -1.32 -5.67
CA LYS A 60 -14.42 -0.38 -5.36
C LYS A 60 -15.41 -0.95 -4.36
N ALA A 61 -15.75 -2.23 -4.49
CA ALA A 61 -16.64 -2.90 -3.54
C ALA A 61 -15.99 -3.00 -2.14
N PHE A 62 -14.71 -3.37 -2.09
CA PHE A 62 -13.94 -3.36 -0.85
C PHE A 62 -13.82 -1.96 -0.22
N TYR A 63 -13.56 -0.94 -1.02
CA TYR A 63 -13.34 0.39 -0.49
C TYR A 63 -14.65 1.00 0.04
N LEU A 64 -15.76 0.83 -0.67
CA LEU A 64 -17.04 1.43 -0.30
C LEU A 64 -17.82 0.65 0.76
N LEU A 65 -17.72 -0.69 0.80
CA LEU A 65 -18.55 -1.52 1.67
C LEU A 65 -17.92 -1.79 3.06
N PRO A 66 -16.68 -2.32 3.18
CA PRO A 66 -16.05 -2.45 4.49
C PRO A 66 -15.24 -1.22 4.92
N VAL A 67 -14.42 -0.61 4.05
CA VAL A 67 -13.46 0.43 4.49
C VAL A 67 -14.15 1.75 4.84
N CYS A 68 -14.93 2.33 3.92
CA CYS A 68 -15.59 3.63 4.12
C CYS A 68 -16.54 3.72 5.32
N PRO A 69 -17.31 2.68 5.69
CA PRO A 69 -18.18 2.75 6.85
C PRO A 69 -17.52 2.27 8.15
N HIS A 70 -16.65 1.24 8.12
CA HIS A 70 -16.13 0.64 9.36
C HIS A 70 -14.72 1.14 9.75
N CYS A 71 -13.93 1.65 8.81
CA CYS A 71 -12.55 2.07 9.08
C CYS A 71 -12.39 3.59 9.18
N ARG A 72 -13.46 4.34 9.48
CA ARG A 72 -13.37 5.81 9.65
C ARG A 72 -12.64 6.23 10.93
N GLY A 73 -12.63 5.38 11.96
CA GLY A 73 -11.84 5.61 13.16
C GLY A 73 -10.34 5.61 12.83
N GLU A 74 -9.90 4.58 12.11
CA GLU A 74 -8.50 4.42 11.68
C GLU A 74 -8.09 5.39 10.58
N PHE A 75 -8.99 5.64 9.62
CA PHE A 75 -8.76 6.52 8.48
C PHE A 75 -9.78 7.66 8.48
N PRO A 76 -9.61 8.70 9.31
CA PRO A 76 -10.58 9.80 9.42
C PRO A 76 -10.69 10.62 8.13
N ASN A 77 -9.66 10.56 7.27
CA ASN A 77 -9.52 11.39 6.09
C ASN A 77 -9.71 10.65 4.76
N LEU A 78 -10.52 9.59 4.76
CA LEU A 78 -10.82 8.82 3.54
C LEU A 78 -11.25 9.70 2.37
N LEU A 79 -10.76 9.30 1.20
CA LEU A 79 -11.01 9.96 -0.09
C LEU A 79 -12.17 9.28 -0.81
N SER A 80 -12.69 9.90 -1.87
CA SER A 80 -13.56 9.16 -2.80
C SER A 80 -12.78 8.04 -3.48
N ASP A 81 -13.46 6.96 -3.86
CA ASP A 81 -12.87 5.82 -4.57
C ASP A 81 -12.03 6.25 -5.78
N ASN A 82 -12.59 7.07 -6.67
CA ASN A 82 -11.86 7.60 -7.83
C ASN A 82 -10.58 8.35 -7.44
N ARG A 83 -10.63 9.13 -6.36
CA ARG A 83 -9.46 9.89 -5.89
C ARG A 83 -8.42 8.96 -5.25
N PHE A 84 -8.85 7.91 -4.55
CA PHE A 84 -7.96 6.89 -4.01
C PHE A 84 -7.24 6.15 -5.15
N VAL A 85 -7.99 5.70 -6.16
CA VAL A 85 -7.44 5.00 -7.34
C VAL A 85 -6.38 5.86 -8.05
N ALA A 86 -6.62 7.17 -8.17
CA ALA A 86 -5.64 8.10 -8.73
C ALA A 86 -4.34 8.22 -7.91
N LEU A 87 -4.33 7.82 -6.64
CA LEU A 87 -3.14 7.83 -5.77
C LEU A 87 -2.40 6.49 -5.74
N ILE A 88 -2.99 5.38 -6.18
CA ILE A 88 -2.35 4.06 -6.19
C ILE A 88 -0.95 4.07 -6.84
N PRO A 89 -0.69 4.80 -7.97
CA PRO A 89 0.64 4.85 -8.55
C PRO A 89 1.73 5.37 -7.60
N THR A 90 1.39 6.22 -6.64
CA THR A 90 2.34 6.76 -5.65
C THR A 90 2.81 5.70 -4.64
N ALA A 91 1.98 4.68 -4.40
CA ALA A 91 2.28 3.58 -3.48
C ALA A 91 2.92 2.38 -4.17
N ARG A 92 2.86 2.27 -5.50
CA ARG A 92 3.31 1.09 -6.24
C ARG A 92 4.77 0.72 -5.97
N MET A 93 5.71 1.63 -6.18
CA MET A 93 7.14 1.38 -5.93
C MET A 93 7.44 1.11 -4.44
N PRO A 94 6.96 1.94 -3.50
CA PRO A 94 7.08 1.66 -2.07
C PRO A 94 6.56 0.28 -1.67
N LEU A 95 5.40 -0.13 -2.20
CA LEU A 95 4.77 -1.42 -1.91
C LEU A 95 5.62 -2.59 -2.42
N CYS A 96 6.15 -2.50 -3.64
CA CYS A 96 7.04 -3.54 -4.18
C CYS A 96 8.28 -3.74 -3.29
N ILE A 97 8.90 -2.63 -2.87
CA ILE A 97 10.10 -2.66 -2.03
C ILE A 97 9.76 -3.19 -0.64
N TYR A 98 8.67 -2.72 -0.04
CA TYR A 98 8.14 -3.24 1.23
C TYR A 98 7.96 -4.76 1.15
N LEU A 99 7.25 -5.28 0.15
CA LEU A 99 7.04 -6.72 -0.02
C LEU A 99 8.36 -7.48 -0.22
N HIS A 100 9.33 -6.88 -0.90
CA HIS A 100 10.66 -7.46 -1.06
C HIS A 100 11.40 -7.59 0.28
N THR A 101 11.28 -6.60 1.17
CA THR A 101 11.88 -6.65 2.52
C THR A 101 11.19 -7.64 3.47
N ARG A 102 10.00 -8.12 3.12
CA ARG A 102 9.22 -9.10 3.90
C ARG A 102 9.31 -10.53 3.34
N ARG A 103 10.18 -10.77 2.35
CA ARG A 103 10.47 -12.13 1.87
C ARG A 103 11.21 -12.90 2.96
N GLY A 104 10.92 -14.21 3.05
CA GLY A 104 11.72 -15.10 3.88
C GLY A 104 13.15 -15.20 3.37
N GLU A 105 14.03 -15.78 4.18
CA GLU A 105 15.39 -16.08 3.76
C GLU A 105 15.37 -16.93 2.49
N ASP A 106 16.16 -16.51 1.50
CA ASP A 106 16.32 -17.28 0.28
C ASP A 106 17.21 -18.48 0.58
N THR A 107 16.59 -19.63 0.79
CA THR A 107 17.30 -20.91 1.00
C THR A 107 17.75 -21.54 -0.32
N GLY A 108 17.58 -20.86 -1.47
CA GLY A 108 17.83 -21.41 -2.80
C GLY A 108 16.76 -22.40 -3.28
N ILE A 109 15.66 -22.54 -2.52
CA ILE A 109 14.56 -23.47 -2.81
C ILE A 109 13.27 -22.65 -2.86
N ALA A 110 12.62 -22.61 -4.02
CA ALA A 110 11.34 -21.94 -4.20
C ALA A 110 10.25 -22.96 -4.53
N PHE A 111 9.18 -22.98 -3.74
CA PHE A 111 8.00 -23.80 -4.02
C PHE A 111 6.97 -22.98 -4.81
N ILE A 112 6.58 -23.48 -5.97
CA ILE A 112 5.47 -22.93 -6.75
C ILE A 112 4.33 -23.94 -6.62
N ASP A 113 3.27 -23.56 -5.90
CA ASP A 113 2.08 -24.40 -5.82
C ASP A 113 1.21 -24.18 -7.06
N ALA A 114 0.85 -25.29 -7.72
CA ALA A 114 -0.05 -25.29 -8.87
C ALA A 114 -1.51 -25.37 -8.39
N THR A 115 -1.90 -24.49 -7.47
CA THR A 115 -3.31 -24.40 -7.06
C THR A 115 -4.12 -23.97 -8.28
N SER A 116 -4.94 -24.88 -8.81
CA SER A 116 -5.84 -24.57 -9.91
C SER A 116 -6.85 -23.51 -9.45
N LEU A 117 -6.84 -22.36 -10.14
CA LEU A 117 -7.87 -21.35 -9.96
C LEU A 117 -9.16 -21.92 -10.54
N VAL A 118 -10.07 -22.36 -9.67
CA VAL A 118 -11.42 -22.75 -10.08
C VAL A 118 -12.12 -21.46 -10.54
N VAL A 119 -12.34 -21.35 -11.84
CA VAL A 119 -13.05 -20.23 -12.48
C VAL A 119 -14.54 -20.53 -12.52
#